data_AF-A0A0J7N7G6-F1
#
_entry.id   AF-A0A0J7N7G6-F1
#
_cell.length_a   1.000
_cell.length_b   1.000
_cell.length_c   1.000
_cell.angle_alpha   90.00
_cell.angle_beta   90.00
_cell.angle_gamma   90.00
#
_symmetry.space_group_name_H-M   'P 1'
#
loop_
_entity.id
_entity.type
_entity.pdbx_description
1 polymer ?
#
loop_
_entity_poly.entity_id
_entity_poly.type
_entity_poly.pdbx_seq_one_letter_code
_entity_poly.pdbx_strand_id
1 'polypeptide(L)'
;MDSGTISIFNGRGNWTAREELRLLDAIEQFGFGNWEDISKHIETRTPEEAKEEYIARYLNGNIGKHTWPSTESYKPNLTDQTKSDHGPLSPDLTSRLPPLDITPEEATQLGYMPQRDDFERDYNHEAESLVSSLFLNSEDHDDLDIALKLAQVDMYTNNLRERARRKRVVRDYQLVSAFFASSRKDKGVKKKHTKEEKEFRDRMRVFAQFYTAQEHEQFLTNLEKERELRLRLSELYRYRENGITRHEECAHLEQVLAQTQRQNDTMEHWTEKKSAFVNRLYQFAFHLGQQWAVHNNTPQHLKKKQDLPSNSTINQTSHNRTMIPTNQWVESDSNPTSSQSTCSPSSMPDKKNDSADTACTQERNIELEAASHLLTPQEKSLCIQLDLEPTAYLTQKTMVIDAYLENNRRLNVLTQSERQNKILHYLVTNGLIAAN
;
A
#
# COMPACT_ATOMS: atom_id res chain seq x y z
N MET A 1 -7.82 3.41 -80.21
CA MET A 1 -7.93 3.60 -78.75
C MET A 1 -8.22 5.07 -78.52
N ASP A 2 -9.16 5.39 -77.64
CA ASP A 2 -9.38 6.78 -77.23
C ASP A 2 -8.15 7.27 -76.44
N SER A 3 -7.72 8.50 -76.68
CA SER A 3 -6.58 9.11 -75.99
C SER A 3 -6.92 9.60 -74.57
N GLY A 4 -8.18 9.44 -74.13
CA GLY A 4 -8.64 9.85 -72.79
C GLY A 4 -8.71 11.37 -72.62
N THR A 5 -8.68 12.11 -73.74
CA THR A 5 -8.66 13.58 -73.80
C THR A 5 -10.06 14.18 -73.70
N ILE A 6 -11.09 13.35 -73.82
CA ILE A 6 -12.50 13.74 -73.62
C ILE A 6 -12.73 13.96 -72.11
N SER A 7 -13.44 15.02 -71.76
CA SER A 7 -13.91 15.20 -70.38
C SER A 7 -15.15 14.33 -70.14
N ILE A 8 -15.10 13.49 -69.11
CA ILE A 8 -16.20 12.59 -68.72
C ILE A 8 -17.30 13.29 -67.90
N PHE A 9 -17.05 14.52 -67.43
CA PHE A 9 -17.97 15.26 -66.59
C PHE A 9 -18.18 16.69 -67.08
N ASN A 10 -19.41 17.00 -67.51
CA ASN A 10 -19.79 18.37 -67.86
C ASN A 10 -19.80 19.27 -66.60
N GLY A 11 -18.76 20.07 -66.39
CA GLY A 11 -18.63 20.95 -65.22
C GLY A 11 -17.40 21.85 -65.24
N ARG A 12 -17.22 22.66 -64.18
CA ARG A 12 -16.02 23.51 -64.00
C ARG A 12 -14.77 22.62 -63.87
N GLY A 13 -13.64 23.08 -64.40
CA GLY A 13 -12.32 22.45 -64.22
C GLY A 13 -11.74 21.75 -65.47
N ASN A 14 -12.58 21.42 -66.47
CA ASN A 14 -12.16 20.73 -67.70
C ASN A 14 -11.28 19.49 -67.44
N TRP A 15 -11.60 18.69 -66.42
CA TRP A 15 -10.88 17.44 -66.13
C TRP A 15 -11.08 16.43 -67.26
N THR A 16 -9.99 15.92 -67.80
CA THR A 16 -10.01 14.87 -68.84
C THR A 16 -10.14 13.49 -68.23
N ALA A 17 -10.70 12.51 -68.96
CA ALA A 17 -10.84 11.13 -68.48
C ALA A 17 -9.51 10.53 -67.98
N ARG A 18 -8.40 10.92 -68.59
CA ARG A 18 -7.05 10.48 -68.21
C ARG A 18 -6.53 11.12 -66.92
N GLU A 19 -6.89 12.38 -66.64
CA GLU A 19 -6.57 13.03 -65.36
C GLU A 19 -7.38 12.44 -64.21
N GLU A 20 -8.67 12.17 -64.44
CA GLU A 20 -9.57 11.51 -63.48
C GLU A 20 -9.08 10.10 -63.14
N LEU A 21 -8.64 9.31 -64.13
CA LEU A 21 -8.06 7.99 -63.90
C LEU A 21 -6.79 8.10 -63.03
N ARG A 22 -5.85 8.98 -63.41
CA ARG A 22 -4.61 9.22 -62.65
C ARG A 22 -4.87 9.71 -61.22
N LEU A 23 -5.91 10.51 -61.01
CA LEU A 23 -6.33 10.97 -59.67
C LEU A 23 -6.77 9.79 -58.79
N LEU A 24 -7.55 8.85 -59.34
CA LEU A 24 -7.97 7.65 -58.61
C LEU A 24 -6.79 6.69 -58.36
N ASP A 25 -5.99 6.40 -59.39
CA ASP A 25 -4.80 5.53 -59.28
C ASP A 25 -3.81 6.09 -58.24
N ALA A 26 -3.63 7.41 -58.18
CA ALA A 26 -2.77 8.07 -57.20
C ALA A 26 -3.34 8.00 -55.78
N ILE A 27 -4.66 8.11 -55.61
CA ILE A 27 -5.30 8.02 -54.29
C ILE A 27 -5.23 6.59 -53.74
N GLU A 28 -5.32 5.57 -54.60
CA GLU A 28 -5.06 4.18 -54.23
C GLU A 28 -3.60 3.96 -53.77
N GLN A 29 -2.63 4.54 -54.50
CA GLN A 29 -1.20 4.38 -54.20
C GLN A 29 -0.69 5.16 -52.99
N PHE A 30 -1.10 6.43 -52.83
CA PHE A 30 -0.55 7.35 -51.82
C PHE A 30 -1.48 7.61 -50.63
N GLY A 31 -2.74 7.18 -50.72
CA GLY A 31 -3.75 7.36 -49.68
C GLY A 31 -4.38 8.75 -49.65
N PHE A 32 -5.66 8.80 -49.26
CA PHE A 32 -6.40 10.04 -49.09
C PHE A 32 -5.73 10.97 -48.07
N GLY A 33 -5.46 12.21 -48.47
CA GLY A 33 -4.81 13.23 -47.63
C GLY A 33 -3.41 13.62 -48.09
N ASN A 34 -2.69 12.76 -48.82
CA ASN A 34 -1.36 13.06 -49.35
C ASN A 34 -1.42 13.78 -50.72
N TRP A 35 -2.06 14.94 -50.75
CA TRP A 35 -2.35 15.68 -51.99
C TRP A 35 -1.12 16.14 -52.76
N GLU A 36 0.00 16.33 -52.07
CA GLU A 36 1.31 16.69 -52.64
C GLU A 36 1.83 15.62 -53.60
N ASP A 37 1.83 14.35 -53.20
CA ASP A 37 2.31 13.25 -54.03
C ASP A 37 1.26 12.82 -55.08
N ILE A 38 -0.03 12.95 -54.74
CA ILE A 38 -1.13 12.76 -55.71
C ILE A 38 -1.02 13.75 -56.87
N SER A 39 -0.79 15.04 -56.60
CA SER A 39 -0.59 16.07 -57.62
C SER A 39 0.60 15.74 -58.54
N LYS A 40 1.74 15.33 -57.97
CA LYS A 40 2.93 14.90 -58.74
C LYS A 40 2.65 13.72 -59.66
N HIS A 41 1.79 12.78 -59.24
CA HIS A 41 1.41 11.61 -60.06
C HIS A 41 0.42 11.97 -61.20
N ILE A 42 -0.43 12.97 -60.99
CA ILE A 42 -1.32 13.51 -62.03
C ILE A 42 -0.52 14.32 -63.06
N GLU A 43 0.55 15.00 -62.61
CA GLU A 43 1.48 15.86 -63.36
C GLU A 43 0.89 17.19 -63.85
N THR A 44 -0.44 17.29 -64.04
CA THR A 44 -1.10 18.44 -64.70
C THR A 44 -1.91 19.36 -63.78
N ARG A 45 -2.07 19.03 -62.49
CA ARG A 45 -3.01 19.68 -61.55
C ARG A 45 -2.37 19.91 -60.18
N THR A 46 -2.74 20.98 -59.49
CA THR A 46 -2.19 21.28 -58.15
C THR A 46 -2.75 20.36 -57.05
N PRO A 47 -2.12 20.28 -55.86
CA PRO A 47 -2.65 19.53 -54.72
C PRO A 47 -4.06 19.97 -54.32
N GLU A 48 -4.35 21.27 -54.38
CA GLU A 48 -5.66 21.84 -54.08
C GLU A 48 -6.70 21.45 -55.13
N GLU A 49 -6.37 21.54 -56.42
CA GLU A 49 -7.27 21.13 -57.50
C GLU A 49 -7.61 19.64 -57.43
N ALA A 50 -6.61 18.78 -57.21
CA ALA A 50 -6.79 17.34 -57.06
C ALA A 50 -7.67 16.99 -55.85
N LYS A 51 -7.46 17.68 -54.72
CA LYS A 51 -8.29 17.57 -53.52
C LYS A 51 -9.73 18.01 -53.78
N GLU A 52 -9.92 19.17 -54.40
CA GLU A 52 -11.25 19.74 -54.64
C GLU A 52 -12.06 18.89 -55.61
N GLU A 53 -11.50 18.43 -56.74
CA GLU A 53 -12.22 17.56 -57.67
C GLU A 53 -12.57 16.22 -57.01
N TYR A 54 -11.62 15.57 -56.31
CA TYR A 54 -11.90 14.30 -55.66
C TYR A 54 -13.02 14.39 -54.63
N ILE A 55 -12.97 15.41 -53.76
CA ILE A 55 -14.02 15.65 -52.75
C ILE A 55 -15.34 16.02 -53.41
N ALA A 56 -15.33 16.89 -54.42
CA ALA A 56 -16.55 17.35 -55.09
C ALA A 56 -17.23 16.25 -55.92
N ARG A 57 -16.47 15.32 -56.49
CA ARG A 57 -16.97 14.29 -57.41
C ARG A 57 -17.24 12.95 -56.71
N TYR A 58 -16.27 12.45 -55.94
CA TYR A 58 -16.27 11.09 -55.39
C TYR A 58 -16.68 10.98 -53.91
N LEU A 59 -16.76 12.10 -53.17
CA LEU A 59 -17.33 12.12 -51.80
C LEU A 59 -18.68 12.85 -51.76
N ASN A 60 -18.69 14.15 -52.04
CA ASN A 60 -19.89 15.00 -51.93
C ASN A 60 -20.78 14.96 -53.19
N GLY A 61 -20.21 14.50 -54.30
CA GLY A 61 -20.87 14.38 -55.59
C GLY A 61 -21.83 13.21 -55.68
N ASN A 62 -22.47 13.06 -56.84
CA ASN A 62 -23.44 11.98 -57.07
C ASN A 62 -22.80 10.59 -56.99
N ILE A 63 -21.51 10.45 -57.33
CA ILE A 63 -20.80 9.18 -57.20
C ILE A 63 -20.69 8.83 -55.72
N GLY A 64 -20.10 9.70 -54.90
CA GLY A 64 -19.93 9.46 -53.46
C GLY A 64 -21.24 9.18 -52.72
N LYS A 65 -22.31 9.93 -53.03
CA LYS A 65 -23.66 9.70 -52.47
C LYS A 65 -24.28 8.34 -52.82
N HIS A 66 -23.80 7.67 -53.85
CA HIS A 66 -24.30 6.36 -54.28
C HIS A 66 -23.31 5.22 -54.00
N THR A 67 -22.02 5.50 -53.84
CA THR A 67 -21.01 4.49 -53.46
C THR A 67 -20.79 4.40 -51.95
N TRP A 68 -21.02 5.48 -51.20
CA TRP A 68 -20.96 5.50 -49.74
C TRP A 68 -22.36 5.59 -49.12
N PRO A 69 -22.70 4.70 -48.17
CA PRO A 69 -23.85 4.88 -47.28
C PRO A 69 -23.81 6.23 -46.55
N SER A 70 -24.98 6.78 -46.21
CA SER A 70 -25.08 8.00 -45.39
C SER A 70 -24.27 7.86 -44.11
N THR A 71 -23.58 8.91 -43.68
CA THR A 71 -22.77 8.92 -42.44
C THR A 71 -23.57 8.49 -41.21
N GLU A 72 -24.89 8.60 -41.25
CA GLU A 72 -25.80 8.13 -40.21
C GLU A 72 -25.79 6.60 -40.02
N SER A 73 -25.57 5.81 -41.08
CA SER A 73 -25.45 4.34 -40.99
C SER A 73 -24.08 3.89 -40.48
N TYR A 74 -23.09 4.79 -40.44
CA TYR A 74 -21.77 4.55 -39.86
C TYR A 74 -21.68 4.91 -38.37
N LYS A 75 -22.78 5.35 -37.74
CA LYS A 75 -22.85 5.45 -36.27
C LYS A 75 -22.64 4.04 -35.71
N PRO A 76 -21.52 3.76 -35.00
CA PRO A 76 -21.32 2.44 -34.44
C PRO A 76 -22.41 2.24 -33.39
N ASN A 77 -23.17 1.16 -33.49
CA ASN A 77 -24.05 0.75 -32.41
C ASN A 77 -23.17 0.15 -31.31
N LEU A 78 -22.53 1.04 -30.53
CA LEU A 78 -21.72 0.73 -29.36
C LEU A 78 -22.65 0.22 -28.26
N THR A 79 -23.04 -1.04 -28.39
CA THR A 79 -23.65 -1.80 -27.30
C THR A 79 -22.59 -1.96 -26.23
N ASP A 80 -22.71 -1.18 -25.16
CA ASP A 80 -21.83 -1.28 -24.01
C ASP A 80 -21.97 -2.69 -23.41
N GLN A 81 -20.91 -3.48 -23.50
CA GLN A 81 -20.83 -4.82 -22.94
C GLN A 81 -20.19 -4.83 -21.54
N THR A 82 -19.85 -3.66 -20.99
CA THR A 82 -19.61 -3.57 -19.55
C THR A 82 -20.94 -3.82 -18.84
N LYS A 83 -21.05 -5.00 -18.22
CA LYS A 83 -22.04 -5.19 -17.16
C LYS A 83 -21.71 -4.14 -16.10
N SER A 84 -22.73 -3.48 -15.56
CA SER A 84 -22.56 -2.53 -14.45
C SER A 84 -22.06 -3.27 -13.20
N ASP A 85 -20.74 -3.43 -13.12
CA ASP A 85 -20.07 -3.95 -11.95
C ASP A 85 -20.09 -2.86 -10.89
N HIS A 86 -20.96 -3.03 -9.89
CA HIS A 86 -21.00 -2.17 -8.71
C HIS A 86 -19.93 -2.59 -7.66
N GLY A 87 -18.92 -3.35 -8.08
CA GLY A 87 -17.77 -3.71 -7.28
C GLY A 87 -16.99 -2.49 -6.77
N PRO A 88 -16.32 -2.59 -5.61
CA PRO A 88 -15.64 -1.45 -4.96
C PRO A 88 -14.41 -0.90 -5.70
N LEU A 89 -14.06 -1.50 -6.85
CA LEU A 89 -12.96 -1.08 -7.74
C LEU A 89 -13.47 -0.49 -9.07
N SER A 90 -14.79 -0.43 -9.24
CA SER A 90 -15.48 -0.05 -10.46
C SER A 90 -16.37 1.18 -10.14
N PRO A 91 -15.79 2.38 -9.97
CA PRO A 91 -16.58 3.58 -9.75
C PRO A 91 -17.46 3.81 -10.98
N ASP A 92 -18.70 4.24 -10.77
CA ASP A 92 -19.54 4.78 -11.84
C ASP A 92 -18.73 5.82 -12.63
N LEU A 93 -18.75 5.80 -13.96
CA LEU A 93 -17.92 6.67 -14.82
C LEU A 93 -18.17 8.17 -14.56
N THR A 94 -19.26 8.50 -13.87
CA THR A 94 -19.69 9.84 -13.46
C THR A 94 -19.37 10.21 -12.00
N SER A 95 -18.85 9.27 -11.21
CA SER A 95 -18.53 9.48 -9.80
C SER A 95 -17.32 10.42 -9.66
N ARG A 96 -17.59 11.69 -9.37
CA ARG A 96 -16.54 12.68 -9.12
C ARG A 96 -15.91 12.43 -7.76
N LEU A 97 -14.59 12.26 -7.76
CA LEU A 97 -13.78 12.29 -6.55
C LEU A 97 -14.04 13.59 -5.76
N PRO A 98 -14.05 13.56 -4.41
CA PRO A 98 -14.16 14.76 -3.60
C PRO A 98 -13.09 15.80 -3.99
N PRO A 99 -13.41 17.10 -4.03
CA PRO A 99 -12.45 18.12 -4.41
C PRO A 99 -11.31 18.17 -3.39
N LEU A 100 -10.09 17.89 -3.86
CA LEU A 100 -8.89 17.92 -3.04
C LEU A 100 -8.21 19.29 -3.17
N ASP A 101 -7.90 19.92 -2.04
CA ASP A 101 -7.16 21.19 -2.01
C ASP A 101 -5.66 20.96 -2.28
N ILE A 102 -5.31 20.88 -3.56
CA ILE A 102 -3.95 20.80 -4.08
C ILE A 102 -3.80 21.60 -5.38
N THR A 103 -2.70 22.33 -5.51
CA THR A 103 -2.34 23.03 -6.76
C THR A 103 -1.72 22.07 -7.78
N PRO A 104 -1.72 22.39 -9.09
CA PRO A 104 -1.11 21.53 -10.11
C PRO A 104 0.39 21.28 -9.86
N GLU A 105 1.11 22.28 -9.34
CA GLU A 105 2.54 22.18 -9.02
C GLU A 105 2.80 21.28 -7.79
N GLU A 106 2.01 21.43 -6.72
CA GLU A 106 2.07 20.52 -5.57
C GLU A 106 1.73 19.07 -5.96
N ALA A 107 0.80 18.87 -6.90
CA ALA A 107 0.45 17.55 -7.41
C ALA A 107 1.62 16.91 -8.18
N THR A 108 2.29 17.65 -9.06
CA THR A 108 3.47 17.15 -9.79
C THR A 108 4.66 16.88 -8.87
N GLN A 109 4.85 17.65 -7.80
CA GLN A 109 5.89 17.39 -6.79
C GLN A 109 5.75 16.02 -6.10
N LEU A 110 4.54 15.47 -6.02
CA LEU A 110 4.28 14.13 -5.49
C LEU A 110 4.07 13.05 -6.57
N GLY A 111 4.10 13.41 -7.85
CA GLY A 111 3.65 12.54 -8.94
C GLY A 111 2.18 12.10 -8.76
N TYR A 112 1.35 12.93 -8.13
CA TYR A 112 -0.05 12.63 -7.85
C TYR A 112 -0.97 13.15 -8.95
N MET A 113 -1.97 12.36 -9.33
CA MET A 113 -2.91 12.64 -10.41
C MET A 113 -4.32 12.93 -9.83
N PRO A 114 -4.71 14.19 -9.55
CA PRO A 114 -5.91 14.48 -8.76
C PRO A 114 -7.23 14.01 -9.37
N GLN A 115 -7.32 13.94 -10.70
CA GLN A 115 -8.51 13.44 -11.40
C GLN A 115 -8.65 11.91 -11.39
N ARG A 116 -7.60 11.19 -10.96
CA ARG A 116 -7.58 9.72 -10.84
C ARG A 116 -7.49 9.22 -9.39
N ASP A 117 -7.14 10.11 -8.45
CA ASP A 117 -6.73 9.74 -7.07
C ASP A 117 -5.65 8.65 -7.08
N ASP A 118 -4.61 8.90 -7.87
CA ASP A 118 -3.59 7.91 -8.21
C ASP A 118 -2.19 8.54 -8.24
N PHE A 119 -1.14 7.71 -8.20
CA PHE A 119 0.25 8.15 -8.23
C PHE A 119 0.97 7.57 -9.45
N GLU A 120 1.83 8.36 -10.09
CA GLU A 120 2.69 7.92 -11.19
C GLU A 120 3.60 6.75 -10.80
N ARG A 121 4.07 6.72 -9.55
CA ARG A 121 4.83 5.61 -8.98
C ARG A 121 4.10 5.02 -7.78
N ASP A 122 3.69 3.77 -7.96
CA ASP A 122 2.96 3.00 -6.95
C ASP A 122 3.83 2.60 -5.74
N TYR A 123 3.16 2.31 -4.61
CA TYR A 123 3.85 1.67 -3.48
C TYR A 123 4.40 0.30 -3.88
N ASN A 124 5.67 0.08 -3.54
CA ASN A 124 6.46 -1.09 -3.90
C ASN A 124 6.29 -1.49 -5.37
N HIS A 125 6.58 -0.53 -6.27
CA HIS A 125 6.57 -0.76 -7.71
C HIS A 125 7.54 -1.87 -8.16
N GLU A 126 8.54 -2.23 -7.36
CA GLU A 126 9.42 -3.37 -7.64
C GLU A 126 8.68 -4.73 -7.53
N ALA A 127 7.52 -4.79 -6.87
CA ALA A 127 6.70 -5.99 -6.80
C ALA A 127 6.19 -6.49 -8.17
N GLU A 128 6.10 -5.62 -9.18
CA GLU A 128 5.76 -6.03 -10.56
C GLU A 128 6.79 -7.05 -11.12
N SER A 129 8.04 -7.04 -10.62
CA SER A 129 9.06 -8.00 -11.02
C SER A 129 8.69 -9.46 -10.71
N LEU A 130 7.93 -9.70 -9.63
CA LEU A 130 7.48 -11.02 -9.19
C LEU A 130 6.63 -11.73 -10.24
N VAL A 131 5.90 -10.97 -11.06
CA VAL A 131 5.02 -11.48 -12.11
C VAL A 131 5.56 -11.26 -13.52
N SER A 132 6.55 -10.36 -13.68
CA SER A 132 7.10 -9.97 -15.00
C SER A 132 7.70 -11.13 -15.82
N SER A 133 8.20 -12.17 -15.16
CA SER A 133 8.85 -13.34 -15.78
C SER A 133 8.01 -14.62 -15.70
N LEU A 134 6.76 -14.55 -15.23
CA LEU A 134 5.89 -15.73 -15.10
C LEU A 134 5.53 -16.30 -16.49
N PHE A 135 5.96 -17.53 -16.74
CA PHE A 135 5.66 -18.26 -17.97
C PHE A 135 4.49 -19.23 -17.77
N LEU A 136 3.42 -19.09 -18.56
CA LEU A 136 2.13 -19.75 -18.35
C LEU A 136 1.88 -21.01 -19.21
N ASN A 137 2.86 -21.46 -20.00
CA ASN A 137 2.66 -22.54 -20.98
C ASN A 137 2.60 -23.94 -20.33
N SER A 138 1.40 -24.50 -20.24
CA SER A 138 1.06 -25.69 -19.43
C SER A 138 1.70 -27.04 -19.82
N GLU A 139 2.52 -27.15 -20.86
CA GLU A 139 2.91 -28.47 -21.40
C GLU A 139 4.03 -29.18 -20.60
N ASP A 140 4.86 -28.44 -19.86
CA ASP A 140 6.04 -28.98 -19.13
C ASP A 140 6.10 -28.58 -17.64
N HIS A 141 5.02 -28.05 -17.05
CA HIS A 141 5.05 -27.56 -15.65
C HIS A 141 4.71 -28.70 -14.67
N ASP A 142 5.63 -29.00 -13.76
CA ASP A 142 5.39 -29.93 -12.65
C ASP A 142 4.69 -29.23 -11.46
N ASP A 143 4.19 -30.02 -10.50
CA ASP A 143 3.48 -29.50 -9.33
C ASP A 143 4.32 -28.52 -8.51
N LEU A 144 5.66 -28.64 -8.55
CA LEU A 144 6.60 -27.77 -7.84
C LEU A 144 6.70 -26.39 -8.51
N ASP A 145 6.83 -26.35 -9.83
CA ASP A 145 6.82 -25.11 -10.61
C ASP A 145 5.45 -24.40 -10.54
N ILE A 146 4.34 -25.16 -10.60
CA ILE A 146 2.99 -24.62 -10.35
C ILE A 146 2.90 -24.01 -8.96
N ALA A 147 3.35 -24.71 -7.91
CA ALA A 147 3.34 -24.20 -6.54
C ALA A 147 4.23 -22.95 -6.36
N LEU A 148 5.39 -22.90 -7.01
CA LEU A 148 6.29 -21.74 -7.00
C LEU A 148 5.63 -20.52 -7.66
N LYS A 149 4.99 -20.70 -8.81
CA LYS A 149 4.26 -19.65 -9.54
C LYS A 149 3.08 -19.13 -8.72
N LEU A 150 2.31 -20.02 -8.08
CA LEU A 150 1.24 -19.62 -7.16
C LEU A 150 1.78 -18.80 -5.99
N ALA A 151 2.90 -19.20 -5.37
CA ALA A 151 3.53 -18.43 -4.31
C ALA A 151 3.99 -17.03 -4.77
N GLN A 152 4.55 -16.90 -5.99
CA GLN A 152 4.90 -15.61 -6.58
C GLN A 152 3.66 -14.71 -6.82
N VAL A 153 2.57 -15.29 -7.32
CA VAL A 153 1.28 -14.59 -7.50
C VAL A 153 0.66 -14.18 -6.16
N ASP A 154 0.77 -15.00 -5.11
CA ASP A 154 0.30 -14.65 -3.76
C ASP A 154 1.12 -13.51 -3.15
N MET A 155 2.45 -13.54 -3.30
CA MET A 155 3.33 -12.45 -2.88
C MET A 155 2.99 -11.14 -3.60
N TYR A 156 2.71 -11.18 -4.89
CA TYR A 156 2.26 -10.01 -5.66
C TYR A 156 0.87 -9.54 -5.23
N THR A 157 -0.08 -10.46 -5.05
CA THR A 157 -1.45 -10.18 -4.57
C THR A 157 -1.43 -9.50 -3.19
N ASN A 158 -0.54 -9.90 -2.29
CA ASN A 158 -0.35 -9.25 -1.00
C ASN A 158 0.15 -7.80 -1.16
N ASN A 159 1.07 -7.55 -2.10
CA ASN A 159 1.51 -6.18 -2.43
C ASN A 159 0.37 -5.33 -3.01
N LEU A 160 -0.49 -5.88 -3.88
CA LEU A 160 -1.68 -5.18 -4.39
C LEU A 160 -2.67 -4.82 -3.27
N ARG A 161 -2.95 -5.75 -2.33
CA ARG A 161 -3.80 -5.48 -1.16
C ARG A 161 -3.24 -4.34 -0.31
N GLU A 162 -1.94 -4.36 -0.05
CA GLU A 162 -1.26 -3.35 0.76
C GLU A 162 -1.17 -1.98 0.05
N ARG A 163 -1.00 -1.97 -1.28
CA ARG A 163 -1.06 -0.78 -2.13
C ARG A 163 -2.47 -0.16 -2.11
N ALA A 164 -3.52 -0.97 -2.28
CA ALA A 164 -4.91 -0.52 -2.18
C ALA A 164 -5.25 0.01 -0.78
N ARG A 165 -4.76 -0.65 0.28
CA ARG A 165 -4.91 -0.17 1.67
C ARG A 165 -4.25 1.19 1.87
N ARG A 166 -3.03 1.40 1.38
CA ARG A 166 -2.37 2.72 1.46
C ARG A 166 -3.12 3.80 0.68
N LYS A 167 -3.55 3.54 -0.56
CA LYS A 167 -4.35 4.51 -1.35
C LYS A 167 -5.63 4.91 -0.60
N ARG A 168 -6.33 3.95 0.02
CA ARG A 168 -7.50 4.22 0.87
C ARG A 168 -7.17 5.18 2.02
N VAL A 169 -6.12 4.91 2.80
CA VAL A 169 -5.71 5.75 3.94
C VAL A 169 -5.27 7.15 3.48
N VAL A 170 -4.55 7.25 2.36
CA VAL A 170 -4.10 8.53 1.78
C VAL A 170 -5.29 9.41 1.38
N ARG A 171 -6.27 8.83 0.69
CA ARG A 171 -7.51 9.49 0.28
C ARG A 171 -8.32 9.97 1.47
N ASP A 172 -8.65 9.05 2.38
CA ASP A 172 -9.61 9.26 3.46
C ASP A 172 -9.12 10.30 4.48
N TYR A 173 -7.83 10.25 4.84
CA TYR A 173 -7.18 11.27 5.69
C TYR A 173 -6.70 12.51 4.91
N GLN A 174 -7.02 12.60 3.60
CA GLN A 174 -6.62 13.69 2.69
C GLN A 174 -5.12 14.03 2.78
N LEU A 175 -4.26 13.01 2.94
CA LEU A 175 -2.86 13.19 3.33
C LEU A 175 -2.06 14.02 2.33
N VAL A 176 -2.42 13.96 1.05
CA VAL A 176 -1.84 14.76 -0.03
C VAL A 176 -2.05 16.26 0.21
N SER A 177 -3.26 16.69 0.57
CA SER A 177 -3.54 18.09 0.93
C SER A 177 -2.92 18.46 2.29
N ALA A 178 -3.05 17.57 3.29
CA ALA A 178 -2.52 17.80 4.64
C ALA A 178 -0.99 17.97 4.69
N PHE A 179 -0.26 17.30 3.79
CA PHE A 179 1.19 17.43 3.62
C PHE A 179 1.58 18.87 3.28
N PHE A 180 0.95 19.46 2.27
CA PHE A 180 1.23 20.84 1.86
C PHE A 180 0.60 21.89 2.80
N ALA A 181 -0.55 21.60 3.42
CA ALA A 181 -1.20 22.47 4.40
C ALA A 181 -0.35 22.77 5.65
N SER A 182 0.75 22.04 5.87
CA SER A 182 1.75 22.34 6.91
C SER A 182 2.79 23.38 6.47
N SER A 183 3.05 23.47 5.15
CA SER A 183 4.01 24.38 4.52
C SER A 183 3.36 25.68 4.05
N ARG A 184 2.13 25.60 3.52
CA ARG A 184 1.24 26.75 3.39
C ARG A 184 1.03 27.30 4.80
N LYS A 185 1.50 28.51 5.10
CA LYS A 185 1.39 29.16 6.43
C LYS A 185 -0.04 29.60 6.76
N ASP A 186 -1.03 28.94 6.18
CA ASP A 186 -2.44 29.25 6.33
C ASP A 186 -2.93 28.76 7.69
N LYS A 187 -2.77 29.63 8.68
CA LYS A 187 -3.22 29.41 10.05
C LYS A 187 -4.73 29.64 10.13
N GLY A 188 -5.49 28.76 9.47
CA GLY A 188 -6.86 28.48 9.90
C GLY A 188 -6.87 28.20 11.41
N VAL A 189 -7.99 28.53 12.07
CA VAL A 189 -8.12 28.52 13.55
C VAL A 189 -8.17 27.09 14.10
N LYS A 190 -7.07 26.35 13.97
CA LYS A 190 -6.87 25.06 14.62
C LYS A 190 -6.68 25.30 16.12
N LYS A 191 -7.40 24.52 16.96
CA LYS A 191 -7.17 24.51 18.42
C LYS A 191 -5.68 24.34 18.68
N LYS A 192 -5.09 25.20 19.53
CA LYS A 192 -3.72 25.02 20.01
C LYS A 192 -3.70 23.85 20.99
N HIS A 193 -3.57 22.65 20.46
CA HIS A 193 -3.35 21.45 21.27
C HIS A 193 -2.10 21.63 22.15
N THR A 194 -2.19 21.18 23.40
CA THR A 194 -1.08 21.18 24.36
C THR A 194 0.04 20.23 23.90
N LYS A 195 1.22 20.32 24.54
CA LYS A 195 2.34 19.39 24.22
C LYS A 195 1.93 17.92 24.45
N GLU A 196 1.30 17.63 25.58
CA GLU A 196 0.83 16.29 25.94
C GLU A 196 -0.20 15.74 24.95
N GLU A 197 -1.14 16.59 24.53
CA GLU A 197 -2.24 16.24 23.62
C GLU A 197 -1.72 15.93 22.21
N LYS A 198 -0.71 16.68 21.74
CA LYS A 198 0.01 16.35 20.50
C LYS A 198 0.74 15.02 20.61
N GLU A 199 1.47 14.79 21.71
CA GLU A 199 2.21 13.55 21.95
C GLU A 199 1.28 12.33 22.10
N PHE A 200 0.10 12.53 22.68
CA PHE A 200 -0.97 11.53 22.71
C PHE A 200 -1.48 11.21 21.29
N ARG A 201 -1.81 12.23 20.49
CA ARG A 201 -2.29 12.04 19.11
C ARG A 201 -1.26 11.39 18.20
N ASP A 202 0.01 11.75 18.31
CA ASP A 202 1.10 11.09 17.56
C ASP A 202 1.24 9.61 17.94
N ARG A 203 1.18 9.26 19.24
CA ARG A 203 1.18 7.85 19.67
C ARG A 203 -0.02 7.07 19.13
N MET A 204 -1.19 7.69 19.03
CA MET A 204 -2.40 7.06 18.51
C MET A 204 -2.51 7.05 16.97
N ARG A 205 -1.57 7.67 16.26
CA ARG A 205 -1.53 7.69 14.79
C ARG A 205 -1.40 6.30 14.18
N VAL A 206 -0.79 5.34 14.88
CA VAL A 206 -0.67 3.94 14.41
C VAL A 206 -2.02 3.25 14.21
N PHE A 207 -3.08 3.72 14.88
CA PHE A 207 -4.43 3.17 14.74
C PHE A 207 -5.20 3.73 13.55
N ALA A 208 -4.73 4.82 12.93
CA ALA A 208 -5.39 5.46 11.79
C ALA A 208 -5.57 4.53 10.57
N GLN A 209 -4.83 3.42 10.51
CA GLN A 209 -4.99 2.42 9.45
C GLN A 209 -6.17 1.46 9.62
N PHE A 210 -6.83 1.45 10.78
CA PHE A 210 -7.93 0.55 11.12
C PHE A 210 -9.30 1.25 11.18
N TYR A 211 -9.30 2.58 11.06
CA TYR A 211 -10.47 3.45 11.18
C TYR A 211 -10.51 4.40 9.99
N THR A 212 -11.71 4.83 9.59
CA THR A 212 -11.82 6.03 8.74
C THR A 212 -11.33 7.27 9.49
N ALA A 213 -11.01 8.35 8.77
CA ALA A 213 -10.56 9.61 9.34
C ALA A 213 -11.54 10.18 10.37
N GLN A 214 -12.85 10.08 10.09
CA GLN A 214 -13.91 10.49 11.00
C GLN A 214 -13.97 9.62 12.27
N GLU A 215 -13.92 8.30 12.13
CA GLU A 215 -13.93 7.36 13.27
C GLU A 215 -12.69 7.52 14.14
N HIS A 216 -11.51 7.77 13.54
CA HIS A 216 -10.26 8.00 14.28
C HIS A 216 -10.29 9.30 15.07
N GLU A 217 -10.80 10.39 14.48
CA GLU A 217 -10.99 11.65 15.21
C GLU A 217 -12.01 11.50 16.36
N GLN A 218 -13.11 10.78 16.13
CA GLN A 218 -14.09 10.47 17.17
C GLN A 218 -13.48 9.61 18.29
N PHE A 219 -12.69 8.60 17.94
CA PHE A 219 -11.96 7.75 18.90
C PHE A 219 -11.00 8.56 19.78
N LEU A 220 -10.19 9.44 19.18
CA LEU A 220 -9.30 10.34 19.91
C LEU A 220 -10.08 11.26 20.88
N THR A 221 -11.15 11.87 20.38
CA THR A 221 -12.03 12.76 21.16
C THR A 221 -12.68 12.02 22.34
N ASN A 222 -13.09 10.77 22.15
CA ASN A 222 -13.66 9.93 23.19
C ASN A 222 -12.63 9.58 24.27
N LEU A 223 -11.38 9.25 23.90
CA LEU A 223 -10.30 8.97 24.87
C LEU A 223 -9.86 10.23 25.64
N GLU A 224 -9.79 11.39 24.97
CA GLU A 224 -9.52 12.68 25.61
C GLU A 224 -10.60 12.99 26.66
N LYS A 225 -11.88 12.82 26.29
CA LYS A 225 -13.04 12.99 27.20
C LYS A 225 -13.07 11.95 28.32
N GLU A 226 -12.66 10.71 28.07
CA GLU A 226 -12.55 9.69 29.11
C GLU A 226 -11.48 10.06 30.15
N ARG A 227 -10.31 10.54 29.71
CA ARG A 227 -9.25 11.06 30.60
C ARG A 227 -9.78 12.21 31.45
N GLU A 228 -10.47 13.17 30.84
CA GLU A 228 -11.09 14.31 31.54
C GLU A 228 -12.08 13.83 32.61
N LEU A 229 -13.00 12.92 32.27
CA LEU A 229 -14.00 12.39 33.20
C LEU A 229 -13.36 11.60 34.35
N ARG A 230 -12.30 10.81 34.08
CA ARG A 230 -11.54 10.09 35.12
C ARG A 230 -10.83 11.06 36.08
N LEU A 231 -10.20 12.11 35.57
CA LEU A 231 -9.59 13.16 36.39
C LEU A 231 -10.66 13.87 37.23
N ARG A 232 -11.74 14.33 36.61
CA ARG A 232 -12.85 15.01 37.31
C ARG A 232 -13.49 14.13 38.38
N LEU A 233 -13.63 12.83 38.13
CA LEU A 233 -14.12 11.88 39.12
C LEU A 233 -13.16 11.76 40.32
N SER A 234 -11.84 11.74 40.09
CA SER A 234 -10.84 11.73 41.18
C SER A 234 -10.85 13.02 42.00
N GLU A 235 -11.04 14.18 41.38
CA GLU A 235 -11.23 15.46 42.07
C GLU A 235 -12.49 15.45 42.95
N LEU A 236 -13.61 14.96 42.41
CA LEU A 236 -14.88 14.87 43.13
C LEU A 236 -14.81 13.91 44.33
N TYR A 237 -14.09 12.79 44.21
CA TYR A 237 -13.82 11.92 45.35
C TYR A 237 -12.95 12.63 46.41
N ARG A 238 -11.86 13.29 46.01
CA ARG A 238 -11.02 14.09 46.91
C ARG A 238 -11.83 15.18 47.64
N TYR A 239 -12.74 15.88 46.95
CA TYR A 239 -13.60 16.86 47.60
C TYR A 239 -14.53 16.22 48.64
N ARG A 240 -15.12 15.07 48.31
CA ARG A 240 -16.01 14.32 49.21
C ARG A 240 -15.28 13.78 50.45
N GLU A 241 -14.03 13.34 50.30
CA GLU A 241 -13.15 12.97 51.43
C GLU A 241 -12.87 14.16 52.35
N ASN A 242 -12.75 15.37 51.79
CA ASN A 242 -12.63 16.62 52.54
C ASN A 242 -13.99 17.18 53.04
N GLY A 243 -15.05 16.37 53.02
CA GLY A 243 -16.37 16.73 53.57
C GLY A 243 -17.24 17.65 52.70
N ILE A 244 -16.81 17.97 51.48
CA ILE A 244 -17.62 18.75 50.53
C ILE A 244 -18.86 17.95 50.12
N THR A 245 -20.03 18.57 50.21
CA THR A 245 -21.30 17.92 49.82
C THR A 245 -22.06 18.67 48.73
N ARG A 246 -21.73 19.95 48.47
CA ARG A 246 -22.34 20.75 47.40
C ARG A 246 -21.32 21.14 46.33
N HIS A 247 -21.77 21.19 45.08
CA HIS A 247 -20.89 21.52 43.95
C HIS A 247 -20.30 22.94 44.01
N GLU A 248 -21.04 23.88 44.59
CA GLU A 248 -20.65 25.28 44.77
C GLU A 248 -19.45 25.45 45.71
N GLU A 249 -19.28 24.53 46.67
CA GLU A 249 -18.22 24.57 47.69
C GLU A 249 -16.86 24.13 47.11
N CYS A 250 -16.85 23.36 46.01
CA CYS A 250 -15.64 22.83 45.37
C CYS A 250 -14.63 23.92 45.01
N ALA A 251 -15.10 25.01 44.39
CA ALA A 251 -14.24 26.12 43.95
C ALA A 251 -13.59 26.86 45.14
N HIS A 252 -14.30 26.96 46.26
CA HIS A 252 -13.79 27.60 47.47
C HIS A 252 -12.72 26.72 48.14
N LEU A 253 -12.94 25.41 48.24
CA LEU A 253 -11.92 24.48 48.76
C LEU A 253 -10.67 24.46 47.87
N GLU A 254 -10.84 24.48 46.55
CA GLU A 254 -9.72 24.52 45.61
C GLU A 254 -8.91 25.83 45.71
N GLN A 255 -9.58 26.97 45.94
CA GLN A 255 -8.92 28.25 46.21
C GLN A 255 -8.16 28.25 47.55
N VAL A 256 -8.72 27.64 48.61
CA VAL A 256 -8.03 27.48 49.91
C VAL A 256 -6.80 26.57 49.76
N LEU A 257 -6.95 25.40 49.14
CA LEU A 257 -5.84 24.49 48.87
C LEU A 257 -4.73 25.18 48.06
N ALA A 258 -5.08 25.93 47.01
CA ALA A 258 -4.10 26.67 46.21
C ALA A 258 -3.39 27.79 46.99
N GLN A 259 -4.05 28.42 47.97
CA GLN A 259 -3.41 29.38 48.88
C GLN A 259 -2.47 28.69 49.87
N THR A 260 -2.88 27.58 50.48
CA THR A 260 -2.03 26.79 51.38
C THR A 260 -0.81 26.21 50.66
N GLN A 261 -1.00 25.69 49.44
CA GLN A 261 0.09 25.20 48.58
C GLN A 261 1.11 26.32 48.32
N ARG A 262 0.67 27.50 47.88
CA ARG A 262 1.55 28.66 47.66
C ARG A 262 2.27 29.11 48.92
N GLN A 263 1.63 29.06 50.09
CA GLN A 263 2.30 29.37 51.35
C GLN A 263 3.41 28.36 51.65
N ASN A 264 3.15 27.06 51.48
CA ASN A 264 4.15 26.01 51.64
C ASN A 264 5.31 26.16 50.64
N ASP A 265 5.03 26.37 49.34
CA ASP A 265 6.05 26.59 48.31
C ASP A 265 6.94 27.81 48.64
N THR A 266 6.35 28.91 49.13
CA THR A 266 7.11 30.08 49.56
C THR A 266 7.92 29.84 50.83
N MET A 267 7.45 28.97 51.72
CA MET A 267 8.15 28.56 52.94
C MET A 267 9.36 27.67 52.59
N GLU A 268 9.19 26.68 51.71
CA GLU A 268 10.27 25.81 51.24
C GLU A 268 11.36 26.58 50.48
N HIS A 269 10.98 27.46 49.56
CA HIS A 269 11.94 28.35 48.89
C HIS A 269 12.67 29.30 49.86
N TRP A 270 12.06 29.64 51.01
CA TRP A 270 12.74 30.37 52.09
C TRP A 270 13.70 29.49 52.90
N THR A 271 13.34 28.24 53.19
CA THR A 271 14.22 27.30 53.91
C THR A 271 15.38 26.83 53.04
N GLU A 272 15.18 26.66 51.73
CA GLU A 272 16.23 26.35 50.77
C GLU A 272 17.24 27.51 50.67
N LYS A 273 16.78 28.77 50.66
CA LYS A 273 17.67 29.94 50.76
C LYS A 273 18.44 30.02 52.07
N LYS A 274 17.82 29.65 53.20
CA LYS A 274 18.55 29.51 54.49
C LYS A 274 19.60 28.39 54.42
N SER A 275 19.26 27.24 53.85
CA SER A 275 20.17 26.10 53.66
C SER A 275 21.35 26.46 52.77
N ALA A 276 21.11 27.15 51.65
CA ALA A 276 22.15 27.65 50.76
C ALA A 276 23.07 28.67 51.45
N PHE A 277 22.52 29.58 52.27
CA PHE A 277 23.32 30.51 53.08
C PHE A 277 24.18 29.78 54.12
N VAL A 278 23.62 28.81 54.85
CA VAL A 278 24.35 28.00 55.84
C VAL A 278 25.46 27.19 55.16
N ASN A 279 25.19 26.51 54.04
CA ASN A 279 26.21 25.78 53.28
C ASN A 279 27.33 26.70 52.77
N ARG A 280 27.01 27.92 52.36
CA ARG A 280 28.01 28.93 51.94
C ARG A 280 28.87 29.39 53.13
N LEU A 281 28.28 29.52 54.32
CA LEU A 281 28.98 29.83 55.56
C LEU A 281 29.91 28.68 55.99
N TYR A 282 29.47 27.42 55.86
CA TYR A 282 30.30 26.23 56.08
C TYR A 282 31.47 26.16 55.08
N GLN A 283 31.24 26.42 53.78
CA GLN A 283 32.32 26.48 52.79
C GLN A 283 33.34 27.59 53.09
N PHE A 284 32.89 28.75 53.57
CA PHE A 284 33.76 29.86 53.95
C PHE A 284 34.60 29.53 55.19
N ALA A 285 33.98 28.97 56.23
CA ALA A 285 34.68 28.50 57.43
C ALA A 285 35.72 27.40 57.12
N PHE A 286 35.37 26.47 56.22
CA PHE A 286 36.26 25.40 55.75
C PHE A 286 37.49 25.96 55.00
N HIS A 287 37.33 27.01 54.19
CA HIS A 287 38.45 27.66 53.49
C HIS A 287 39.38 28.44 54.45
N LEU A 288 38.83 29.12 55.46
CA LEU A 288 39.66 29.73 56.52
C LEU A 288 40.45 28.68 57.31
N GLY A 289 39.84 27.51 57.57
CA GLY A 289 40.51 26.38 58.20
C GLY A 289 41.69 25.84 57.39
N GLN A 290 41.58 25.76 56.06
CA GLN A 290 42.69 25.31 55.22
C GLN A 290 43.85 26.32 55.13
N GLN A 291 43.57 27.63 55.16
CA GLN A 291 44.63 28.65 55.13
C GLN A 291 45.54 28.60 56.38
N TRP A 292 45.02 28.17 57.53
CA TRP A 292 45.83 27.96 58.74
C TRP A 292 46.72 26.70 58.68
N ALA A 293 46.32 25.67 57.94
CA ALA A 293 47.03 24.38 57.91
C ALA A 293 48.25 24.36 56.96
N VAL A 294 48.28 25.21 55.93
CA VAL A 294 49.28 25.15 54.84
C VAL A 294 50.59 25.89 55.16
N HIS A 295 50.66 26.66 56.25
CA HIS A 295 51.81 27.52 56.52
C HIS A 295 53.03 26.84 57.20
N ASN A 296 52.97 25.53 57.49
CA ASN A 296 54.02 24.78 58.19
C ASN A 296 54.39 23.45 57.48
N ASN A 297 55.17 23.54 56.38
CA ASN A 297 56.34 22.73 56.02
C ASN A 297 56.55 22.58 54.49
N THR A 298 57.79 22.81 54.05
CA THR A 298 58.37 22.43 52.74
C THR A 298 59.72 21.74 53.00
N PRO A 299 60.24 20.82 52.15
CA PRO A 299 61.22 21.28 51.13
C PRO A 299 61.41 20.42 49.84
N GLN A 300 61.88 21.08 48.77
CA GLN A 300 63.00 20.79 47.80
C GLN A 300 63.46 19.32 47.52
N HIS A 301 64.00 18.89 46.34
CA HIS A 301 64.28 19.46 44.99
C HIS A 301 64.99 18.38 44.09
N LEU A 302 64.69 18.24 42.77
CA LEU A 302 65.66 18.19 41.62
C LEU A 302 65.14 17.68 40.25
N LYS A 303 64.93 18.62 39.31
CA LYS A 303 65.32 18.69 37.86
C LYS A 303 65.41 17.41 37.00
N LYS A 304 64.83 17.40 35.79
CA LYS A 304 65.28 18.08 34.54
C LYS A 304 64.17 17.98 33.45
N LYS A 305 64.14 18.71 32.31
CA LYS A 305 64.68 20.01 31.82
C LYS A 305 64.01 20.27 30.43
N GLN A 306 63.89 21.54 30.01
CA GLN A 306 63.53 22.03 28.65
C GLN A 306 62.04 22.02 28.27
N ASP A 307 61.50 22.96 27.47
CA ASP A 307 61.96 24.33 27.07
C ASP A 307 60.74 25.22 26.69
N LEU A 308 60.93 26.30 25.90
CA LEU A 308 60.02 27.45 25.66
C LEU A 308 60.04 27.85 24.15
N PRO A 309 59.29 28.87 23.63
CA PRO A 309 58.36 29.83 24.29
C PRO A 309 57.05 30.26 23.55
N SER A 310 56.25 31.07 24.28
CA SER A 310 55.53 32.33 23.88
C SER A 310 54.24 32.37 23.02
N ASN A 311 53.22 33.07 23.59
CA ASN A 311 52.31 34.12 23.01
C ASN A 311 51.45 33.74 21.76
N SER A 312 50.34 34.37 21.32
CA SER A 312 49.39 35.43 21.75
C SER A 312 48.28 35.55 20.65
N THR A 313 47.03 36.04 20.80
CA THR A 313 46.16 36.45 21.93
C THR A 313 44.75 36.83 21.39
N ILE A 314 43.66 36.58 22.16
CA ILE A 314 42.27 37.16 22.03
C ILE A 314 41.31 36.70 20.88
N ASN A 315 40.32 35.90 21.31
CA ASN A 315 38.84 35.99 21.15
C ASN A 315 38.05 35.83 19.83
N GLN A 316 36.91 35.14 20.02
CA GLN A 316 35.64 35.12 19.24
C GLN A 316 35.71 34.35 17.89
N THR A 317 34.70 33.55 17.48
CA THR A 317 33.28 33.47 17.93
C THR A 317 32.65 32.09 17.62
N SER A 318 31.65 31.70 18.42
CA SER A 318 30.44 30.90 18.08
C SER A 318 30.50 29.49 17.42
N HIS A 319 29.70 28.60 18.03
CA HIS A 319 29.03 27.41 17.49
C HIS A 319 29.82 26.09 17.37
N ASN A 320 29.57 25.18 18.31
CA ASN A 320 29.79 23.75 18.11
C ASN A 320 28.47 22.97 18.16
N ARG A 321 28.34 22.08 17.17
CA ARG A 321 27.29 21.08 16.96
C ARG A 321 27.77 19.78 17.61
N THR A 322 26.90 19.07 18.33
CA THR A 322 27.20 17.68 18.74
C THR A 322 26.03 16.77 18.41
N MET A 323 26.24 15.87 17.45
CA MET A 323 25.34 14.75 17.15
C MET A 323 25.61 13.59 18.12
N ILE A 324 24.59 12.77 18.34
CA ILE A 324 24.62 11.54 19.13
C ILE A 324 25.27 10.41 18.29
N PRO A 325 26.02 9.46 18.90
CA PRO A 325 26.94 8.58 18.16
C PRO A 325 26.29 7.28 17.66
N THR A 326 26.81 6.78 16.54
CA THR A 326 26.63 5.40 16.08
C THR A 326 27.77 4.55 16.67
N ASN A 327 27.43 3.52 17.45
CA ASN A 327 28.44 2.55 17.91
C ASN A 327 28.56 1.39 16.91
N GLN A 328 29.78 1.18 16.45
CA GLN A 328 30.21 0.03 15.64
C GLN A 328 30.89 -0.96 16.59
N TRP A 329 30.48 -2.23 16.56
CA TRP A 329 31.22 -3.36 17.14
C TRP A 329 31.47 -4.39 16.05
N VAL A 330 32.66 -5.00 16.09
CA VAL A 330 33.26 -5.83 15.04
C VAL A 330 33.70 -7.14 15.67
N GLU A 331 33.35 -8.26 15.02
CA GLU A 331 34.01 -9.57 15.06
C GLU A 331 33.19 -10.55 14.18
N SER A 332 33.72 -11.56 13.49
CA SER A 332 35.01 -11.79 12.83
C SER A 332 34.84 -13.00 11.89
N ASP A 333 35.55 -13.04 10.75
CA ASP A 333 35.36 -14.07 9.72
C ASP A 333 35.80 -15.49 10.13
N SER A 334 35.16 -16.52 9.54
CA SER A 334 35.72 -17.87 9.39
C SER A 334 35.00 -18.66 8.29
N ASN A 335 35.62 -18.72 7.10
CA ASN A 335 35.28 -19.64 6.01
C ASN A 335 36.08 -20.96 6.17
N PRO A 336 35.63 -22.09 5.59
CA PRO A 336 36.53 -22.79 4.68
C PRO A 336 35.88 -23.35 3.40
N THR A 337 36.72 -23.54 2.38
CA THR A 337 36.34 -23.89 1.01
C THR A 337 36.70 -25.35 0.65
N SER A 338 36.02 -25.88 -0.37
CA SER A 338 36.28 -27.15 -1.09
C SER A 338 35.76 -28.42 -0.40
N SER A 339 35.39 -29.48 -1.12
CA SER A 339 35.75 -29.83 -2.50
C SER A 339 34.64 -30.59 -3.25
N GLN A 340 34.75 -30.63 -4.59
CA GLN A 340 33.92 -31.48 -5.45
C GLN A 340 34.26 -32.96 -5.22
N SER A 341 33.24 -33.82 -5.16
CA SER A 341 33.40 -35.27 -5.22
C SER A 341 32.47 -35.87 -6.28
N THR A 342 33.07 -36.34 -7.37
CA THR A 342 32.42 -37.11 -8.43
C THR A 342 32.29 -38.57 -8.01
N CYS A 343 31.09 -39.14 -8.08
CA CYS A 343 30.87 -40.58 -7.95
C CYS A 343 30.03 -41.12 -9.11
N SER A 344 30.69 -41.75 -10.07
CA SER A 344 30.04 -42.66 -11.03
C SER A 344 29.67 -43.98 -10.34
N PRO A 345 28.67 -44.70 -10.87
CA PRO A 345 28.68 -46.16 -10.86
C PRO A 345 28.85 -46.74 -12.27
N SER A 346 29.42 -47.93 -12.32
CA SER A 346 29.80 -48.68 -13.53
C SER A 346 28.65 -49.44 -14.19
N SER A 347 28.68 -49.47 -15.52
CA SER A 347 28.21 -50.56 -16.43
C SER A 347 27.34 -51.71 -15.87
N MET A 348 26.09 -51.77 -16.36
CA MET A 348 25.52 -52.82 -17.25
C MET A 348 25.87 -54.31 -16.99
N PRO A 349 24.88 -55.24 -17.07
CA PRO A 349 24.28 -55.57 -18.37
C PRO A 349 22.76 -55.81 -18.43
N ASP A 350 22.24 -55.72 -19.66
CA ASP A 350 20.88 -56.05 -20.08
C ASP A 350 20.38 -57.44 -19.65
N LYS A 351 19.07 -57.53 -19.40
CA LYS A 351 18.22 -58.63 -19.89
C LYS A 351 16.76 -58.21 -20.02
N LYS A 352 16.18 -58.47 -21.20
CA LYS A 352 14.77 -58.28 -21.55
C LYS A 352 13.91 -59.45 -21.05
N ASN A 353 12.62 -59.16 -20.78
CA ASN A 353 11.46 -60.07 -20.88
C ASN A 353 11.45 -61.31 -19.93
N ASP A 354 10.31 -61.85 -19.47
CA ASP A 354 8.87 -61.62 -19.72
C ASP A 354 8.05 -61.92 -18.44
N SER A 355 6.81 -61.39 -18.39
CA SER A 355 5.62 -61.96 -17.71
C SER A 355 5.65 -62.42 -16.25
N ALA A 356 4.82 -61.81 -15.39
CA ALA A 356 3.67 -62.48 -14.74
C ALA A 356 2.92 -61.55 -13.76
N ASP A 357 1.59 -61.68 -13.69
CA ASP A 357 0.74 -60.97 -12.73
C ASP A 357 1.08 -61.31 -11.27
N THR A 358 1.09 -60.29 -10.42
CA THR A 358 0.77 -60.45 -8.99
C THR A 358 0.08 -59.18 -8.52
N ALA A 359 -1.24 -59.27 -8.32
CA ALA A 359 -2.04 -58.19 -7.77
C ALA A 359 -1.65 -57.95 -6.30
N CYS A 360 -0.69 -57.05 -6.08
CA CYS A 360 -0.38 -56.52 -4.77
C CYS A 360 -1.38 -55.41 -4.46
N THR A 361 -2.37 -55.70 -3.62
CA THR A 361 -3.27 -54.68 -3.07
C THR A 361 -2.45 -53.76 -2.17
N GLN A 362 -1.94 -52.66 -2.72
CA GLN A 362 -1.31 -51.61 -1.92
C GLN A 362 -2.37 -51.03 -0.99
N GLU A 363 -2.26 -51.33 0.31
CA GLU A 363 -3.07 -50.68 1.33
C GLU A 363 -2.81 -49.17 1.27
N ARG A 364 -3.85 -48.41 0.92
CA ARG A 364 -3.78 -46.96 0.72
C ARG A 364 -3.38 -46.28 2.04
N ASN A 365 -2.12 -45.86 2.14
CA ASN A 365 -1.58 -45.25 3.35
C ASN A 365 -1.91 -43.75 3.41
N ILE A 366 -3.10 -43.46 3.94
CA ILE A 366 -3.61 -42.09 4.08
C ILE A 366 -2.75 -41.17 4.95
N GLU A 367 -1.81 -41.69 5.75
CA GLU A 367 -0.96 -40.84 6.60
C GLU A 367 0.07 -40.06 5.77
N LEU A 368 0.50 -40.61 4.64
CA LEU A 368 1.45 -39.99 3.71
C LEU A 368 0.79 -39.01 2.73
N GLU A 369 -0.55 -38.97 2.67
CA GLU A 369 -1.28 -38.10 1.75
C GLU A 369 -1.31 -36.63 2.22
N ALA A 370 -1.35 -35.70 1.27
CA ALA A 370 -1.38 -34.27 1.56
C ALA A 370 -2.58 -33.89 2.46
N ALA A 371 -2.37 -32.97 3.40
CA ALA A 371 -3.35 -32.54 4.40
C ALA A 371 -3.88 -33.62 5.37
N SER A 372 -3.33 -34.84 5.39
CA SER A 372 -3.73 -35.92 6.32
C SER A 372 -3.66 -35.54 7.81
N HIS A 373 -2.74 -34.64 8.17
CA HIS A 373 -2.52 -34.13 9.52
C HIS A 373 -3.62 -33.17 10.02
N LEU A 374 -4.48 -32.66 9.13
CA LEU A 374 -5.64 -31.83 9.48
C LEU A 374 -6.90 -32.66 9.80
N LEU A 375 -6.85 -33.98 9.57
CA LEU A 375 -7.97 -34.89 9.80
C LEU A 375 -7.87 -35.58 11.16
N THR A 376 -9.00 -35.67 11.85
CA THR A 376 -9.13 -36.57 13.00
C THR A 376 -9.01 -38.05 12.57
N PRO A 377 -8.68 -38.98 13.48
CA PRO A 377 -8.62 -40.42 13.13
C PRO A 377 -9.92 -40.98 12.54
N GLN A 378 -11.07 -40.44 12.95
CA GLN A 378 -12.37 -40.82 12.39
C GLN A 378 -12.54 -40.33 10.96
N GLU A 379 -12.11 -39.09 10.66
CA GLU A 379 -12.14 -38.53 9.30
C GLU A 379 -11.16 -39.24 8.36
N LYS A 380 -9.98 -39.64 8.86
CA LYS A 380 -9.07 -40.52 8.11
C LYS A 380 -9.76 -41.83 7.72
N SER A 381 -10.45 -42.49 8.67
CA SER A 381 -11.17 -43.73 8.36
C SER A 381 -12.33 -43.51 7.39
N LEU A 382 -13.03 -42.38 7.47
CA LEU A 382 -14.09 -42.01 6.52
C LEU A 382 -13.52 -41.74 5.12
N CYS A 383 -12.37 -41.10 5.00
CA CYS A 383 -11.69 -40.88 3.72
C CYS A 383 -11.31 -42.20 3.03
N ILE A 384 -10.81 -43.17 3.79
CA ILE A 384 -10.54 -44.54 3.28
C ILE A 384 -11.85 -45.21 2.83
N GLN A 385 -12.92 -45.14 3.63
CA GLN A 385 -14.23 -45.74 3.30
C GLN A 385 -14.93 -45.12 2.08
N LEU A 386 -14.70 -43.83 1.80
CA LEU A 386 -15.29 -43.11 0.66
C LEU A 386 -14.42 -43.14 -0.60
N ASP A 387 -13.21 -43.70 -0.48
CA ASP A 387 -12.10 -43.56 -1.41
C ASP A 387 -11.92 -42.09 -1.86
N LEU A 388 -11.64 -41.22 -0.88
CA LEU A 388 -11.39 -39.79 -1.06
C LEU A 388 -10.05 -39.40 -0.46
N GLU A 389 -9.27 -38.59 -1.16
CA GLU A 389 -8.07 -37.94 -0.60
C GLU A 389 -8.46 -36.94 0.51
N PRO A 390 -7.63 -36.74 1.55
CA PRO A 390 -7.87 -35.77 2.62
C PRO A 390 -8.19 -34.36 2.11
N THR A 391 -7.50 -33.92 1.06
CA THR A 391 -7.74 -32.66 0.33
C THR A 391 -9.16 -32.59 -0.22
N ALA A 392 -9.58 -33.61 -0.97
CA ALA A 392 -10.92 -33.72 -1.56
C ALA A 392 -12.04 -33.83 -0.51
N TYR A 393 -11.78 -34.54 0.61
CA TYR A 393 -12.69 -34.58 1.75
C TYR A 393 -12.82 -33.21 2.42
N LEU A 394 -11.72 -32.49 2.66
CA LEU A 394 -11.75 -31.14 3.24
C LEU A 394 -12.55 -30.17 2.36
N THR A 395 -12.35 -30.19 1.04
CA THR A 395 -13.15 -29.37 0.10
C THR A 395 -14.65 -29.70 0.19
N GLN A 396 -15.03 -30.98 0.17
CA GLN A 396 -16.43 -31.38 0.29
C GLN A 396 -17.03 -31.03 1.66
N LYS A 397 -16.27 -31.19 2.75
CA LYS A 397 -16.66 -30.81 4.10
C LYS A 397 -16.93 -29.30 4.21
N THR A 398 -16.03 -28.48 3.67
CA THR A 398 -16.19 -27.01 3.64
C THR A 398 -17.45 -26.61 2.87
N MET A 399 -17.64 -27.13 1.65
CA MET A 399 -18.84 -26.86 0.85
C MET A 399 -20.16 -27.23 1.57
N VAL A 400 -20.19 -28.35 2.31
CA VAL A 400 -21.38 -28.76 3.07
C VAL A 400 -21.64 -27.85 4.27
N ILE A 401 -20.58 -27.38 4.95
CA ILE A 401 -20.70 -26.45 6.08
C ILE A 401 -21.16 -25.07 5.60
N ASP A 402 -20.54 -24.53 4.54
CA ASP A 402 -20.90 -23.22 3.98
C ASP A 402 -22.36 -23.20 3.49
N ALA A 403 -22.78 -24.23 2.74
CA ALA A 403 -24.17 -24.36 2.30
C ALA A 403 -25.18 -24.46 3.46
N TYR A 404 -24.79 -25.03 4.61
CA TYR A 404 -25.63 -25.07 5.81
C TYR A 404 -25.69 -23.71 6.53
N LEU A 405 -24.59 -22.94 6.53
CA LEU A 405 -24.55 -21.59 7.09
C LEU A 405 -25.39 -20.61 6.25
N GLU A 406 -25.25 -20.65 4.91
CA GLU A 406 -26.01 -19.80 3.98
C GLU A 406 -27.53 -20.04 4.06
N ASN A 407 -27.97 -21.30 4.20
CA ASN A 407 -29.39 -21.66 4.27
C ASN A 407 -30.03 -21.46 5.67
N ASN A 408 -29.53 -20.51 6.49
CA ASN A 408 -30.04 -20.26 7.85
C ASN A 408 -30.13 -21.53 8.71
N ARG A 409 -29.11 -22.40 8.65
CA ARG A 409 -29.07 -23.71 9.35
C ARG A 409 -30.20 -24.67 8.95
N ARG A 410 -30.70 -24.58 7.71
CA ARG A 410 -31.66 -25.54 7.15
C ARG A 410 -31.03 -26.37 6.05
N LEU A 411 -31.04 -27.69 6.22
CA LEU A 411 -30.59 -28.65 5.22
C LEU A 411 -31.62 -28.76 4.09
N ASN A 412 -31.39 -28.03 2.99
CA ASN A 412 -32.09 -28.28 1.73
C ASN A 412 -31.45 -29.50 1.04
N VAL A 413 -32.19 -30.61 0.97
CA VAL A 413 -31.74 -31.87 0.34
C VAL A 413 -31.83 -31.75 -1.20
N LEU A 414 -30.93 -30.94 -1.77
CA LEU A 414 -30.74 -30.82 -3.21
C LEU A 414 -29.59 -31.75 -3.64
N THR A 415 -29.97 -32.94 -4.13
CA THR A 415 -29.14 -33.89 -4.90
C THR A 415 -27.65 -33.93 -4.53
N GLN A 416 -27.35 -34.23 -3.28
CA GLN A 416 -25.98 -34.50 -2.83
C GLN A 416 -25.51 -35.87 -3.32
N SER A 417 -24.25 -35.95 -3.76
CA SER A 417 -23.58 -37.21 -4.12
C SER A 417 -23.57 -38.19 -2.95
N GLU A 418 -23.52 -39.50 -3.21
CA GLU A 418 -23.45 -40.53 -2.15
C GLU A 418 -22.30 -40.26 -1.15
N ARG A 419 -21.16 -39.77 -1.66
CA ARG A 419 -20.01 -39.33 -0.85
C ARG A 419 -20.38 -38.15 0.06
N GLN A 420 -21.02 -37.12 -0.48
CA GLN A 420 -21.48 -35.95 0.29
C GLN A 420 -22.51 -36.32 1.35
N ASN A 421 -23.45 -37.22 1.07
CA ASN A 421 -24.43 -37.70 2.06
C ASN A 421 -23.75 -38.40 3.25
N LYS A 422 -22.70 -39.21 3.01
CA LYS A 422 -21.93 -39.86 4.08
C LYS A 422 -21.10 -38.85 4.89
N ILE A 423 -20.55 -37.81 4.25
CA ILE A 423 -19.89 -36.69 4.94
C ILE A 423 -20.90 -35.91 5.79
N LEU A 424 -22.06 -35.55 5.25
CA LEU A 424 -23.14 -34.87 5.98
C LEU A 424 -23.59 -35.69 7.20
N HIS A 425 -23.79 -37.00 7.03
CA HIS A 425 -24.12 -37.91 8.14
C HIS A 425 -23.04 -37.90 9.23
N TYR A 426 -21.76 -37.90 8.86
CA TYR A 426 -20.65 -37.78 9.82
C TYR A 426 -20.68 -36.43 10.57
N LEU A 427 -20.90 -35.32 9.87
CA LEU A 427 -20.98 -33.97 10.48
C LEU A 427 -22.17 -33.84 11.44
N VAL A 428 -23.33 -34.43 11.09
CA VAL A 428 -24.51 -34.49 11.96
C VAL A 428 -24.25 -35.37 13.19
N THR A 429 -23.69 -36.57 13.00
CA THR A 429 -23.42 -37.53 14.09
C THR A 429 -22.43 -36.96 15.12
N ASN A 430 -21.47 -36.14 14.68
CA ASN A 430 -20.51 -35.47 15.55
C ASN A 430 -20.97 -34.09 16.06
N GLY A 431 -22.23 -33.70 15.82
CA GLY A 431 -22.80 -32.44 16.32
C GLY A 431 -22.22 -31.17 15.69
N LEU A 432 -21.51 -31.27 14.57
CA LEU A 432 -20.98 -30.13 13.82
C LEU A 432 -22.08 -29.42 12.99
N ILE A 433 -23.10 -30.17 12.59
CA ILE A 433 -24.31 -29.70 11.89
C ILE A 433 -25.53 -30.25 12.64
N ALA A 434 -26.59 -29.45 12.77
CA ALA A 434 -27.86 -29.95 13.31
C ALA A 434 -28.68 -30.60 12.19
N ALA A 435 -29.18 -31.81 12.44
CA ALA A 435 -30.32 -32.34 11.68
C ALA A 435 -31.59 -31.61 12.12
N ASN A 436 -32.45 -31.28 11.16
CA ASN A 436 -33.83 -30.83 11.39
C ASN A 436 -34.78 -32.03 11.38
#